data_AF-A0A524AM34-F1
#
_entry.id   AF-A0A524AM34-F1
#
_cell.length_a   1.000
_cell.length_b   1.000
_cell.length_c   1.000
_cell.angle_alpha   90.00
_cell.angle_beta   90.00
_cell.angle_gamma   90.00
#
_symmetry.space_group_name_H-M   'P 1'
#
loop_
_entity.id
_entity.type
_entity.pdbx_description
1 polymer ?
#
loop_
_entity_poly.entity_id
_entity_poly.type
_entity_poly.pdbx_seq_one_letter_code
_entity_poly.pdbx_strand_id
1 'polypeptide(L)' 'FMVSGEFDLCVEVYCSDMAHFVSFLSQELQQVPGVERTQTFMTLKMYKLSYRWGEAEPPQMDHRPHTHPGASEVDL' A
#
# COMPACT_ATOMS: atom_id res chain seq x y z
N PHE A 1 3.67 -5.62 -1.19
CA PHE A 1 4.23 -4.44 -0.49
C PHE A 1 5.52 -4.85 0.22
N MET A 2 6.46 -3.92 0.43
CA MET A 2 7.72 -4.19 1.14
C MET A 2 7.49 -4.12 2.65
N VAL A 3 8.16 -4.98 3.42
CA VAL A 3 8.03 -5.02 4.88
C VAL A 3 9.41 -5.09 5.53
N SER A 4 9.55 -4.55 6.74
CA SER A 4 10.82 -4.54 7.50
C SER A 4 11.00 -5.78 8.38
N GLY A 5 10.27 -6.85 8.08
CA GLY A 5 10.18 -8.06 8.91
C GLY A 5 11.16 -9.14 8.48
N GLU A 6 10.82 -10.40 8.75
CA GLU A 6 11.61 -11.58 8.36
C GLU A 6 11.74 -11.75 6.85
N PHE A 7 10.84 -11.15 6.07
CA PHE A 7 10.82 -11.21 4.61
C PHE A 7 10.82 -9.79 4.05
N ASP A 8 11.40 -9.58 2.87
CA ASP A 8 11.40 -8.26 2.23
C ASP A 8 10.03 -7.90 1.63
N LEU A 9 9.27 -8.92 1.19
CA LEU A 9 8.02 -8.73 0.46
C LEU A 9 6.88 -9.53 1.09
N CYS A 10 5.72 -8.88 1.17
CA CYS A 10 4.44 -9.53 1.41
C CYS A 10 3.54 -9.33 0.19
N VAL A 11 3.09 -10.42 -0.40
CA VAL A 11 2.31 -10.47 -1.65
C VAL A 11 1.05 -11.28 -1.43
N GLU A 12 -0.07 -10.78 -1.93
CA GLU A 12 -1.34 -11.48 -1.95
C GLU A 12 -1.59 -11.97 -3.38
N VAL A 13 -1.91 -13.25 -3.52
CA VAL A 13 -2.19 -13.87 -4.83
C VAL A 13 -3.54 -14.56 -4.79
N TYR A 14 -4.27 -14.47 -5.89
CA TYR A 14 -5.53 -15.16 -6.09
C TYR A 14 -5.31 -16.28 -7.10
N CYS A 15 -5.51 -17.52 -6.66
CA CYS A 15 -5.45 -18.70 -7.52
C CYS A 15 -6.86 -19.28 -7.66
N SER A 16 -7.21 -19.69 -8.87
CA SER A 16 -8.53 -20.26 -9.20
C SER A 16 -8.85 -21.54 -8.41
N ASP A 17 -7.83 -22.35 -8.15
CA ASP A 17 -7.91 -23.60 -7.40
C ASP A 17 -6.53 -24.01 -6.82
N MET A 18 -6.51 -25.14 -6.12
CA MET A 18 -5.29 -25.68 -5.50
C MET A 18 -4.24 -26.12 -6.53
N ALA A 19 -4.65 -26.66 -7.68
CA ALA A 19 -3.70 -27.11 -8.69
C ALA A 19 -2.97 -25.91 -9.31
N HIS A 20 -3.71 -24.83 -9.61
CA HIS A 20 -3.14 -23.56 -10.03
C HIS A 20 -2.17 -23.01 -8.96
N PHE A 21 -2.54 -23.04 -7.68
CA PHE A 21 -1.68 -22.58 -6.61
C PHE A 21 -0.35 -23.35 -6.52
N VAL A 22 -0.38 -24.69 -6.59
CA VAL A 22 0.83 -25.52 -6.59
C VAL A 22 1.69 -25.27 -7.82
N SER A 23 1.06 -25.13 -8.99
CA SER A 23 1.75 -24.77 -10.23
C SER A 23 2.43 -23.42 -10.11
N PHE A 24 1.73 -22.40 -9.61
CA PHE A 24 2.27 -21.07 -9.38
C PHE A 24 3.48 -21.10 -8.44
N LEU A 25 3.41 -21.82 -7.31
CA LEU A 25 4.54 -21.88 -6.38
C LEU A 25 5.79 -22.52 -7.00
N SER A 26 5.61 -23.64 -7.71
CA SER A 26 6.74 -24.47 -8.18
C SER A 26 7.30 -24.03 -9.53
N GLN A 27 6.45 -23.54 -10.43
CA GLN A 27 6.82 -23.25 -11.82
C GLN A 27 7.03 -21.75 -12.08
N GLU A 28 6.45 -20.88 -11.26
CA GLU A 28 6.54 -19.43 -11.44
C GLU A 28 7.34 -18.82 -10.29
N LEU A 29 6.84 -18.87 -9.05
CA LEU A 29 7.40 -18.14 -7.92
C LEU A 29 8.82 -18.58 -7.56
N GLN A 30 9.11 -19.88 -7.56
CA GLN A 30 10.45 -20.41 -7.29
C GLN A 30 11.47 -20.13 -8.41
N GLN A 31 10.99 -19.80 -9.61
CA GLN A 31 11.87 -19.48 -10.74
C GLN A 31 12.31 -18.01 -10.73
N VAL A 32 11.72 -17.18 -9.88
CA VAL A 32 12.08 -15.77 -9.76
C VAL A 32 13.50 -15.64 -9.20
N PRO A 33 14.45 -15.08 -9.96
CA PRO A 33 15.83 -14.93 -9.49
C PRO A 33 15.89 -14.05 -8.24
N GLY A 34 16.67 -14.49 -7.25
CA GLY A 34 16.85 -13.76 -5.98
C GLY A 34 15.80 -14.06 -4.91
N VAL A 35 14.78 -14.88 -5.20
CA VAL A 35 13.90 -15.42 -4.15
C VAL A 35 14.63 -16.51 -3.39
N GLU A 36 15.09 -16.20 -2.18
CA GLU A 36 15.79 -17.16 -1.33
C GLU A 36 14.84 -18.06 -0.55
N ARG A 37 13.72 -17.51 -0.07
CA ARG A 37 12.73 -18.22 0.74
C ARG A 37 11.34 -17.66 0.54
N THR A 38 10.35 -18.54 0.63
CA THR A 38 8.93 -18.17 0.60
C THR A 38 8.20 -18.83 1.78
N GLN A 39 7.14 -18.18 2.23
CA GLN A 39 6.20 -18.73 3.19
C GLN A 39 4.79 -18.33 2.76
N THR A 40 3.88 -19.29 2.70
CA THR A 40 2.50 -19.04 2.25
C THR A 40 1.50 -19.17 3.38
N PHE A 41 0.50 -18.30 3.37
CA PHE A 41 -0.62 -18.30 4.30
C PHE A 41 -1.92 -18.34 3.49
N MET A 42 -2.84 -19.24 3.86
CA MET A 42 -4.13 -19.37 3.17
C MET A 42 -5.19 -18.50 3.84
N THR A 43 -5.82 -17.61 3.09
CA THR A 43 -6.94 -16.81 3.58
C THR A 43 -8.19 -17.68 3.68
N LEU A 44 -8.63 -17.98 4.91
CA LEU A 44 -9.84 -18.78 5.13
C LEU A 44 -11.12 -17.93 5.04
N LYS A 45 -11.05 -16.70 5.52
CA LYS A 45 -12.18 -15.76 5.52
C LYS A 45 -11.70 -14.33 5.63
N MET A 46 -12.24 -13.47 4.77
CA MET A 46 -11.99 -12.05 4.77
C MET A 46 -13.12 -11.33 5.50
N TYR A 47 -12.80 -10.57 6.55
CA TYR A 47 -13.78 -9.79 7.32
C TYR A 47 -13.80 -8.31 6.96
N LYS A 48 -12.64 -7.76 6.59
CA LYS A 48 -12.49 -6.37 6.16
C LYS A 48 -11.41 -6.31 5.10
N LEU A 49 -11.77 -5.77 3.95
CA LEU A 49 -10.84 -5.53 2.85
C LEU A 49 -11.22 -4.22 2.19
N SER A 50 -10.28 -3.28 2.16
CA SER A 50 -10.50 -1.98 1.55
C SER A 50 -9.23 -1.59 0.80
N TYR A 51 -9.20 -1.89 -0.49
CA TYR A 51 -8.08 -1.53 -1.37
C TYR A 51 -8.20 -0.07 -1.86
N ARG A 52 -8.51 0.88 -0.97
CA ARG A 52 -8.63 2.31 -1.32
C ARG A 52 -7.36 3.09 -0.97
N TRP A 53 -6.22 2.57 -1.37
CA TRP A 53 -4.97 3.31 -1.27
C TRP A 53 -4.87 4.28 -2.46
N GLY A 54 -4.91 5.59 -2.18
CA GLY A 54 -4.75 6.66 -3.18
C GLY A 54 -5.98 7.53 -3.45
N GLU A 55 -7.16 7.19 -2.93
CA GLU A 55 -8.37 8.04 -3.08
C GLU A 55 -8.57 9.02 -1.91
N ALA A 56 -7.66 9.05 -0.94
CA ALA A 56 -7.63 10.11 0.06
C ALA A 56 -6.99 11.35 -0.58
N GLU A 57 -7.78 12.16 -1.27
CA GLU A 57 -7.33 13.50 -1.64
C GLU A 57 -7.07 14.27 -0.33
N PRO A 58 -5.85 14.77 -0.10
CA PRO A 58 -5.61 15.60 1.07
C PRO A 58 -6.53 16.82 0.97
N PRO A 59 -7.18 17.24 2.07
CA PRO A 59 -8.03 18.42 2.03
C PRO A 59 -7.24 19.59 1.46
N GLN A 60 -7.77 20.26 0.44
CA GLN A 60 -7.16 21.46 -0.12
C GLN A 60 -6.94 22.46 1.01
N MET A 61 -5.67 22.69 1.38
CA MET A 61 -5.33 23.75 2.31
C MET A 61 -5.54 25.07 1.57
N ASP A 62 -6.52 25.85 2.01
CA ASP A 62 -6.75 27.20 1.51
C ASP A 62 -5.55 28.07 1.88
N HIS A 63 -4.63 28.27 0.93
CA HIS A 63 -3.47 29.16 1.07
C HIS A 63 -3.84 30.63 0.84
N ARG A 64 -5.06 31.06 1.19
CA ARG A 64 -5.37 32.48 1.20
C ARG A 64 -4.43 33.17 2.20
N PRO A 65 -3.68 34.21 1.77
CA PRO A 65 -2.90 34.99 2.71
C PRO A 65 -3.86 35.57 3.75
N HIS A 66 -3.57 35.29 5.03
CA HIS A 66 -4.27 35.92 6.13
C HIS A 66 -3.88 37.41 6.10
N THR A 67 -4.72 38.25 5.50
CA THR A 67 -4.57 39.70 5.59
C THR A 67 -4.81 40.10 7.03
N HIS A 68 -3.74 40.43 7.76
CA HIS A 68 -3.85 41.04 9.07
C HIS A 68 -4.47 42.44 8.92
N PRO A 69 -5.64 42.73 9.52
CA PRO A 69 -6.18 44.07 9.52
C PRO A 69 -5.40 44.89 10.54
N GLY A 70 -4.50 45.79 10.09
CA GLY A 70 -3.86 46.73 11.00
C GLY A 70 -2.53 47.36 10.59
N ALA A 71 -2.03 47.19 9.37
CA ALA A 71 -0.80 47.87 8.93
C ALA A 71 -1.10 49.03 7.96
N SER A 72 -1.87 50.01 8.43
CA SER A 72 -1.94 51.33 7.76
C SER A 72 -2.49 52.40 8.71
N GLU A 73 -1.72 52.78 9.74
CA GLU A 73 -1.75 54.15 10.28
C GLU A 73 -0.61 54.33 11.29
N VAL A 74 0.49 54.94 10.85
CA VAL A 74 1.25 55.97 11.59
C VAL A 74 2.30 56.57 10.62
N ASP A 75 1.82 57.40 9.69
CA ASP A 75 2.60 58.48 9.10
C ASP A 75 1.86 59.78 9.42
N LEU A 76 2.02 60.26 10.67
CA LEU A 76 2.27 61.66 11.06
C LEU A 76 2.51 61.77 12.57
#